data_AF-A0A7Z8VH55-F1
#
_entry.id   AF-A0A7Z8VH55-F1
#
_cell.length_a   1.000
_cell.length_b   1.000
_cell.length_c   1.000
_cell.angle_alpha   90.00
_cell.angle_beta   90.00
_cell.angle_gamma   90.00
#
_symmetry.space_group_name_H-M   'P 1'
#
loop_
_entity.id
_entity.type
_entity.pdbx_description
1 polymer ?
#
loop_
_entity_poly.entity_id
_entity_poly.type
_entity_poly.pdbx_seq_one_letter_code
_entity_poly.pdbx_strand_id
1 'polypeptide(L)'
;MRQLKNLLKKNQNWAKKMTADDPDFFHDLAKQQTPEYLWIGCSDSRVSANQVIDLKPGEVFVHRNIANVMVHTDLNCLSVIQFAVEVLNVKHIIICGHYGCGGIKAAFEGKELGLIDNWLGHIKLKFPNNYLW
;
A
#
# COMPACT_ATOMS: atom_id res chain seq x y z
N MET A 1 27.31 0.38 1.24
CA MET A 1 27.38 -1.06 0.87
C MET A 1 27.13 -2.04 2.04
N ARG A 2 27.62 -1.81 3.27
CA ARG A 2 27.41 -2.73 4.41
C ARG A 2 25.93 -2.97 4.78
N GLN A 3 25.09 -1.94 4.66
CA GLN A 3 23.65 -2.03 4.93
C GLN A 3 22.90 -2.90 3.91
N LEU A 4 23.25 -2.80 2.62
CA LEU A 4 22.63 -3.63 1.57
C LEU A 4 22.93 -5.12 1.76
N LYS A 5 24.17 -5.46 2.15
CA LYS A 5 24.55 -6.85 2.47
C LYS A 5 23.71 -7.41 3.63
N ASN A 6 23.36 -6.59 4.61
CA ASN A 6 22.49 -7.00 5.72
C ASN A 6 21.06 -7.29 5.25
N LEU A 7 20.50 -6.46 4.35
CA LEU A 7 19.16 -6.70 3.80
C LEU A 7 19.09 -8.00 3.00
N LEU A 8 20.10 -8.28 2.18
CA LEU A 8 20.19 -9.55 1.45
C LEU A 8 20.27 -10.75 2.40
N LYS A 9 21.07 -10.64 3.47
CA LYS A 9 21.15 -11.70 4.50
C LYS A 9 19.81 -11.91 5.21
N LYS A 10 19.08 -10.83 5.53
CA LYS A 10 17.74 -10.91 6.12
C LYS A 10 16.75 -11.60 5.18
N ASN A 11 16.76 -11.26 3.89
CA ASN A 11 15.92 -11.91 2.89
C ASN A 11 16.25 -13.41 2.75
N GLN A 12 17.53 -13.78 2.67
CA GLN A 12 17.95 -15.18 2.63
C GLN A 12 17.49 -15.97 3.86
N ASN A 13 17.64 -15.39 5.05
CA ASN A 13 17.19 -16.02 6.29
C ASN A 13 15.67 -16.15 6.35
N TRP A 14 14.93 -15.13 5.89
CA TRP A 14 13.47 -15.19 5.80
C TRP A 14 13.02 -16.30 4.84
N ALA A 15 13.61 -16.38 3.64
CA ALA A 15 13.26 -17.42 2.66
C ALA A 15 13.52 -18.83 3.22
N LYS A 16 14.68 -19.04 3.85
CA LYS A 16 14.99 -20.32 4.53
C LYS A 16 13.99 -20.68 5.62
N LYS A 17 13.55 -19.69 6.40
CA LYS A 17 12.54 -19.90 7.44
C LYS A 17 11.20 -20.30 6.82
N MET A 18 10.72 -19.59 5.81
CA MET A 18 9.46 -19.91 5.14
C MET A 18 9.48 -21.32 4.55
N THR A 19 10.57 -21.71 3.87
CA THR A 19 10.71 -23.07 3.32
C THR A 19 10.83 -24.16 4.39
N ALA A 20 11.40 -23.84 5.55
CA ALA A 20 11.48 -24.79 6.67
C ALA A 20 10.12 -24.97 7.36
N ASP A 21 9.35 -23.89 7.49
CA ASP A 21 8.01 -23.91 8.07
C ASP A 21 6.98 -24.56 7.10
N ASP A 22 7.13 -24.31 5.79
CA ASP A 22 6.29 -24.82 4.71
C ASP A 22 7.13 -25.03 3.43
N PRO A 23 7.52 -26.29 3.09
CA PRO A 23 8.34 -26.60 1.92
C PRO A 23 7.70 -26.18 0.58
N ASP A 24 6.37 -26.17 0.49
CA ASP A 24 5.63 -25.86 -0.72
C ASP A 24 5.30 -24.35 -0.84
N PHE A 25 5.60 -23.55 0.19
CA PHE A 25 5.28 -22.12 0.28
C PHE A 25 5.53 -21.33 -1.02
N PHE A 26 6.73 -21.42 -1.59
CA PHE A 26 7.08 -20.65 -2.80
C PHE A 26 6.45 -21.22 -4.06
N HIS A 27 6.21 -22.54 -4.11
CA HIS A 27 5.55 -23.19 -5.23
C HIS A 27 4.07 -22.80 -5.29
N ASP A 28 3.41 -22.78 -4.14
CA ASP A 28 2.02 -22.36 -4.03
C ASP A 28 1.88 -20.86 -4.26
N LEU A 29 2.77 -20.04 -3.68
CA LEU A 29 2.80 -18.60 -3.92
C LEU A 29 2.99 -18.26 -5.40
N ALA A 30 3.83 -19.00 -6.13
CA ALA A 30 4.04 -18.77 -7.56
C ALA A 30 2.80 -19.09 -8.42
N LYS A 31 1.92 -19.98 -7.95
CA LYS A 31 0.66 -20.33 -8.62
C LYS A 31 -0.49 -19.38 -8.26
N GLN A 32 -0.38 -18.68 -7.13
CA GLN A 32 -1.45 -17.82 -6.62
C GLN A 32 -1.42 -16.44 -7.31
N GLN A 33 -2.41 -16.19 -8.18
CA GLN A 33 -2.55 -14.91 -8.91
C GLN A 33 -3.98 -14.33 -8.86
N THR A 34 -4.88 -14.90 -8.06
CA THR A 34 -6.29 -14.48 -7.99
C THR A 34 -6.62 -13.89 -6.61
N PRO A 35 -6.11 -12.70 -6.27
CA PRO A 35 -6.49 -12.03 -5.03
C PRO A 35 -7.98 -11.68 -5.08
N GLU A 36 -8.68 -11.81 -3.96
CA GLU A 36 -10.09 -11.41 -3.87
C GLU A 36 -10.27 -9.93 -3.50
N TYR A 37 -9.19 -9.28 -3.04
CA TYR A 37 -9.21 -7.93 -2.49
C TYR A 37 -8.18 -7.04 -3.19
N LEU A 38 -8.60 -5.83 -3.57
CA LEU A 38 -7.71 -4.70 -3.83
C LEU A 38 -7.66 -3.80 -2.58
N TRP A 39 -6.46 -3.58 -2.04
CA TRP A 39 -6.19 -2.67 -0.94
C TRP A 39 -5.49 -1.41 -1.42
N ILE A 40 -6.12 -0.25 -1.24
CA ILE A 40 -5.53 1.07 -1.49
C ILE A 40 -5.20 1.71 -0.14
N GLY A 41 -3.91 1.80 0.18
CA GLY A 41 -3.43 2.26 1.48
C GLY A 41 -2.42 3.40 1.43
N CYS A 42 -2.07 3.94 2.59
CA CYS A 42 -1.04 4.97 2.70
C CYS A 42 0.36 4.34 2.56
N SER A 43 1.32 5.06 1.99
CA SER A 43 2.75 4.68 1.94
C SER A 43 3.44 4.64 3.32
N ASP A 44 2.77 5.06 4.40
CA ASP A 44 3.27 4.98 5.78
C ASP A 44 3.66 3.54 6.17
N SER A 45 4.90 3.33 6.58
CA SER A 45 5.48 2.00 6.82
C SER A 45 4.82 1.20 7.96
N ARG A 46 3.99 1.83 8.80
CA ARG A 46 3.31 1.16 9.91
C ARG A 46 2.13 0.30 9.47
N VAL A 47 1.71 0.40 8.20
CA VAL A 47 0.49 -0.26 7.70
C VAL A 47 0.85 -1.18 6.54
N SER A 48 1.09 -2.46 6.84
CA SER A 48 1.22 -3.53 5.85
C SER A 48 -0.12 -4.25 5.73
N ALA A 49 -0.76 -4.19 4.55
CA ALA A 49 -2.09 -4.76 4.33
C ALA A 49 -2.18 -6.20 4.81
N ASN A 50 -1.33 -7.09 4.26
CA ASN A 50 -1.29 -8.52 4.59
C ASN A 50 -1.16 -8.80 6.09
N GLN A 51 -0.41 -7.99 6.83
CA GLN A 51 -0.23 -8.18 8.28
C GLN A 51 -1.45 -7.73 9.08
N VAL A 52 -2.14 -6.68 8.63
CA VAL A 52 -3.29 -6.11 9.36
C VAL A 52 -4.53 -6.99 9.24
N ILE A 53 -4.71 -7.66 8.09
CA ILE A 53 -5.87 -8.53 7.84
C ILE A 53 -5.54 -10.03 7.88
N ASP A 54 -4.35 -10.38 8.39
CA ASP A 54 -3.87 -11.76 8.58
C ASP A 54 -3.96 -12.62 7.30
N LEU A 55 -3.57 -12.03 6.17
CA LEU A 55 -3.55 -12.70 4.88
C LEU A 55 -2.11 -13.00 4.44
N LYS A 56 -1.94 -14.15 3.78
CA LYS A 56 -0.69 -14.56 3.17
C LYS A 56 -0.33 -13.68 1.98
N PRO A 57 0.97 -13.58 1.63
CA PRO A 57 1.37 -12.99 0.35
C PRO A 57 0.59 -13.61 -0.81
N GLY A 58 0.12 -12.78 -1.76
CA GLY A 58 -0.67 -13.24 -2.92
C GLY A 58 -2.19 -13.18 -2.74
N GLU A 59 -2.69 -13.02 -1.52
CA GLU A 59 -4.15 -12.95 -1.24
C GLU A 59 -4.75 -11.54 -1.41
N VAL A 60 -3.89 -10.51 -1.43
CA VAL A 60 -4.29 -9.10 -1.54
C VAL A 60 -3.48 -8.42 -2.64
N PHE A 61 -4.18 -7.75 -3.56
CA PHE A 61 -3.56 -6.84 -4.52
C PHE A 61 -3.44 -5.46 -3.88
N VAL A 62 -2.24 -4.86 -3.89
CA VAL A 62 -1.96 -3.69 -3.05
C VAL A 62 -1.50 -2.50 -3.90
N HIS A 63 -2.17 -1.36 -3.71
CA HIS A 63 -1.71 -0.05 -4.15
C HIS A 63 -1.41 0.84 -2.96
N ARG A 64 -0.35 1.66 -3.06
CA ARG A 64 0.03 2.59 -2.00
C ARG A 64 0.48 3.92 -2.56
N ASN A 65 -0.04 5.00 -1.97
CA ASN A 65 0.44 6.35 -2.20
C ASN A 65 0.36 7.16 -0.90
N ILE A 66 0.91 8.39 -0.89
CA ILE A 66 0.85 9.22 0.32
C ILE A 66 -0.60 9.58 0.63
N ALA A 67 -1.04 9.25 1.85
CA ALA A 67 -2.38 9.50 2.36
C ALA A 67 -3.52 8.83 1.58
N ASN A 68 -3.26 7.69 0.91
CA ASN A 68 -4.26 6.83 0.27
C ASN A 68 -5.27 7.62 -0.59
N VAL A 69 -4.77 8.59 -1.33
CA VAL A 69 -5.56 9.51 -2.16
C VAL A 69 -5.88 8.85 -3.48
N MET A 70 -7.13 8.95 -3.91
CA MET A 70 -7.54 8.59 -5.27
C MET A 70 -7.87 9.86 -6.03
N VAL A 71 -7.12 10.13 -7.10
CA VAL A 71 -7.33 11.26 -8.00
C VAL A 71 -7.98 10.74 -9.28
N HIS A 72 -9.01 11.42 -9.76
CA HIS A 72 -9.77 11.01 -10.96
C HIS A 72 -8.93 10.92 -12.24
N THR A 73 -7.73 11.49 -12.24
CA THR A 73 -6.79 11.51 -13.37
C THR A 73 -5.45 10.85 -13.04
N ASP A 74 -5.30 10.22 -11.87
CA ASP A 74 -4.09 9.47 -11.53
C ASP A 74 -4.09 8.11 -12.23
N LEU A 75 -3.46 8.05 -13.40
CA LEU A 75 -3.31 6.81 -14.17
C LEU A 75 -2.58 5.70 -13.38
N ASN A 76 -1.78 6.02 -12.36
CA ASN A 76 -1.17 5.01 -11.51
C ASN A 76 -2.25 4.25 -10.72
N CYS A 77 -3.07 4.96 -9.94
CA CYS A 77 -4.17 4.34 -9.20
C CYS A 77 -5.24 3.73 -10.13
N LEU A 78 -5.58 4.42 -11.22
CA LEU A 78 -6.65 3.96 -12.13
C LEU A 78 -6.25 2.69 -12.87
N SER A 79 -5.00 2.56 -13.33
CA SER A 79 -4.54 1.33 -13.98
C SER A 79 -4.52 0.14 -13.01
N VAL A 80 -4.16 0.37 -11.74
CA VAL A 80 -4.24 -0.67 -10.70
C VAL A 80 -5.69 -1.09 -10.46
N ILE A 81 -6.62 -0.14 -10.36
CA ILE A 81 -8.06 -0.44 -10.20
C ILE A 81 -8.58 -1.22 -11.40
N GLN A 82 -8.31 -0.76 -12.63
CA GLN A 82 -8.78 -1.42 -13.85
C GLN A 82 -8.23 -2.84 -13.94
N PHE A 83 -6.94 -3.04 -13.68
CA PHE A 83 -6.34 -4.37 -13.69
C PHE A 83 -6.94 -5.28 -12.61
N ALA A 84 -7.14 -4.76 -11.40
CA ALA A 84 -7.74 -5.53 -10.31
C ALA A 84 -9.17 -5.99 -10.66
N VAL A 85 -9.99 -5.10 -11.22
CA VAL A 85 -11.39 -5.38 -11.53
C VAL A 85 -11.53 -6.23 -12.78
N GLU A 86 -10.91 -5.83 -13.89
CA GLU A 86 -11.17 -6.43 -15.20
C GLU A 86 -10.28 -7.65 -15.49
N VAL A 87 -9.07 -7.70 -14.93
CA VAL A 87 -8.12 -8.80 -15.18
C VAL A 87 -8.11 -9.79 -14.02
N LEU A 88 -7.98 -9.31 -12.78
CA LEU A 88 -7.90 -10.17 -11.60
C LEU A 88 -9.27 -10.55 -11.03
N ASN A 89 -10.35 -9.86 -11.44
CA ASN A 89 -11.72 -10.08 -10.96
C ASN A 89 -11.83 -10.03 -9.43
N VAL A 90 -11.17 -9.05 -8.80
CA VAL A 90 -11.29 -8.83 -7.35
C VAL A 90 -12.75 -8.62 -6.95
N LYS A 91 -13.15 -9.17 -5.81
CA LYS A 91 -14.52 -9.06 -5.29
C LYS A 91 -14.73 -7.76 -4.51
N HIS A 92 -13.66 -7.24 -3.90
CA HIS A 92 -13.73 -6.11 -3.00
C HIS A 92 -12.59 -5.12 -3.24
N ILE A 93 -12.92 -3.83 -3.18
CA ILE A 93 -11.93 -2.74 -3.13
C ILE A 93 -12.03 -2.07 -1.77
N ILE A 94 -10.91 -1.99 -1.05
CA ILE A 94 -10.80 -1.42 0.28
C ILE A 94 -9.89 -0.18 0.21
N ILE A 95 -10.38 0.95 0.69
CA ILE A 95 -9.59 2.15 0.91
C ILE A 95 -9.32 2.26 2.40
N CYS A 96 -8.06 2.11 2.81
CA CYS A 96 -7.70 2.10 4.22
C CYS A 96 -6.83 3.30 4.58
N GLY A 97 -7.41 4.23 5.34
CA GLY A 97 -6.68 5.29 6.04
C GLY A 97 -6.08 4.79 7.34
N HIS A 98 -5.27 5.62 8.00
CA HIS A 98 -4.72 5.31 9.31
C HIS A 98 -4.54 6.56 10.16
N TYR A 99 -4.64 6.39 11.48
CA TYR A 99 -4.41 7.49 12.43
C TYR A 99 -2.96 7.98 12.39
N GLY A 100 -2.79 9.28 12.68
CA GLY A 100 -1.49 9.93 12.70
C GLY A 100 -0.77 9.88 11.34
N CYS A 101 -1.52 9.96 10.23
CA CYS A 101 -0.96 9.99 8.89
C CYS A 101 -0.13 11.25 8.66
N GLY A 102 1.16 11.07 8.35
CA GLY A 102 2.08 12.18 8.09
C GLY A 102 1.67 13.02 6.87
N GLY A 103 1.13 12.39 5.82
CA GLY A 103 0.64 13.09 4.62
C GLY A 103 -0.60 13.95 4.91
N ILE A 104 -1.56 13.42 5.67
CA ILE A 104 -2.73 14.18 6.13
C ILE A 104 -2.28 15.34 7.01
N LYS A 105 -1.43 15.08 8.01
CA LYS A 105 -0.89 16.13 8.90
C LYS A 105 -0.19 17.23 8.10
N ALA A 106 0.69 16.86 7.16
CA ALA A 106 1.37 17.80 6.28
C ALA A 106 0.41 18.65 5.44
N ALA A 107 -0.71 18.06 4.98
CA ALA A 107 -1.72 18.80 4.24
C ALA A 107 -2.39 19.92 5.08
N PHE A 108 -2.44 19.79 6.41
CA PHE A 108 -3.07 20.78 7.29
C PHE A 108 -2.08 21.70 8.04
N GLU A 109 -0.79 21.37 8.08
CA GLU A 109 0.22 22.21 8.77
C GLU A 109 0.64 23.47 8.01
N GLY A 110 0.23 23.64 6.75
CA GLY A 110 0.52 24.84 5.96
C GLY A 110 2.00 25.07 5.63
N LYS A 111 2.87 24.08 5.90
CA LYS A 111 4.29 24.13 5.54
C LYS A 111 4.47 23.81 4.06
N GLU A 112 5.39 24.51 3.41
CA GLU A 112 5.84 24.19 2.05
C GLU A 112 6.82 23.00 2.10
N LEU A 113 6.46 21.92 1.41
CA LEU A 113 7.22 20.68 1.28
C LEU A 113 7.66 20.41 -0.17
N GLY A 114 7.32 21.31 -1.11
CA GLY A 114 7.76 21.26 -2.49
C GLY A 114 6.85 20.39 -3.35
N LEU A 115 7.43 19.46 -4.13
CA LEU A 115 6.68 18.68 -5.13
C LEU A 115 5.44 17.98 -4.54
N ILE A 116 5.55 17.48 -3.30
CA ILE A 116 4.48 16.75 -2.63
C ILE A 116 3.26 17.63 -2.32
N ASP A 117 3.41 18.95 -2.26
CA ASP A 117 2.28 19.85 -1.99
C ASP A 117 1.22 19.81 -3.09
N ASN A 118 1.63 19.55 -4.34
CA ASN A 118 0.72 19.34 -5.47
C ASN A 118 -0.18 18.12 -5.23
N TRP A 119 0.40 17.04 -4.71
CA TRP A 119 -0.35 15.83 -4.35
C TRP A 119 -1.28 16.07 -3.16
N LEU A 120 -0.77 16.73 -2.11
CA LEU A 120 -1.55 17.02 -0.91
C LEU A 120 -2.65 18.08 -1.15
N GLY A 121 -2.55 18.85 -2.24
CA GLY A 121 -3.62 19.74 -2.71
C GLY A 121 -4.95 19.02 -2.92
N HIS A 122 -4.93 17.75 -3.35
CA HIS A 122 -6.13 16.92 -3.50
C HIS A 122 -6.87 16.65 -2.18
N ILE A 123 -6.18 16.78 -1.04
CA ILE A 123 -6.76 16.66 0.30
C ILE A 123 -7.28 18.03 0.75
N LYS A 124 -6.44 19.08 0.65
CA LYS A 124 -6.77 20.46 1.07
C LYS A 124 -8.08 20.97 0.44
N LEU A 125 -8.27 20.72 -0.86
CA LEU A 125 -9.46 21.17 -1.60
C LEU A 125 -10.78 20.56 -1.07
N LYS A 126 -10.72 19.38 -0.45
CA LYS A 126 -11.90 18.70 0.12
C LYS A 126 -12.21 19.14 1.55
N PHE A 127 -11.24 19.75 2.24
CA PHE A 127 -11.35 20.17 3.64
C PHE A 127 -10.91 21.63 3.83
N PRO A 128 -11.58 22.60 3.20
CA PRO A 128 -11.16 24.00 3.23
C PRO A 128 -11.23 24.67 4.62
N ASN A 129 -11.96 24.09 5.58
CA ASN A 129 -12.29 24.72 6.86
C ASN A 129 -11.67 24.04 8.10
N ASN A 130 -10.55 23.30 7.98
CA ASN A 130 -9.85 22.72 9.15
C ASN A 130 -10.80 22.02 10.16
N TYR A 131 -11.77 21.23 9.68
CA TYR A 131 -12.51 20.34 10.57
C TYR A 131 -11.59 19.21 11.00
N LEU A 132 -10.80 19.52 12.03
CA LEU A 132 -10.13 18.58 12.90
C LEU A 132 -11.24 17.86 13.68
N TRP A 133 -11.45 16.58 13.37
CA TRP A 133 -12.05 15.66 14.32
C TRP A 133 -10.97 15.21 15.29
#